data_AF-A0A3N5T7T4-F1
#
_entry.id   AF-A0A3N5T7T4-F1
#
_cell.length_a   1.000
_cell.length_b   1.000
_cell.length_c   1.000
_cell.angle_alpha   90.00
_cell.angle_beta   90.00
_cell.angle_gamma   90.00
#
_symmetry.space_group_name_H-M   'P 1'
#
loop_
_entity.id
_entity.type
_entity.pdbx_description
1 polymer ?
#
loop_
_entity_poly.entity_id
_entity_poly.type
_entity_poly.pdbx_seq_one_letter_code
_entity_poly.pdbx_strand_id
1 'polypeptide(L)' 'MSLSWMPREHGIKDHDRHSKEHWGTEAPCVVYEKKPLKDLKGNVVPGLFNAWIRLNNPAQYNSYTTEMVKGVIAG' A
#
# COMPACT_ATOMS: atom_id res chain seq x y z
N MET A 1 -39.92 1.99 16.67
CA MET A 1 -39.61 3.38 16.32
C MET A 1 -38.47 3.38 15.32
N SER A 2 -38.54 4.15 14.23
CA SER A 2 -37.48 4.20 13.23
C SER A 2 -36.29 5.06 13.73
N LEU A 3 -35.08 4.69 13.33
CA LEU A 3 -33.82 5.41 13.63
C LEU A 3 -33.67 6.70 12.80
N SER A 4 -34.78 7.37 12.47
CA SER A 4 -34.78 8.58 11.62
C SER A 4 -34.18 9.80 12.33
N TRP A 5 -34.11 9.78 13.65
CA TRP A 5 -33.52 10.86 14.46
C TRP A 5 -31.99 10.82 14.50
N MET A 6 -31.37 9.69 14.16
CA MET A 6 -29.93 9.50 14.31
C MET A 6 -29.20 10.08 13.09
N PRO A 7 -28.29 11.07 13.27
CA PRO A 7 -27.51 11.62 12.17
C PRO A 7 -26.74 10.49 11.47
N ARG A 8 -26.85 10.41 10.15
CA ARG A 8 -26.09 9.47 9.35
C ARG A 8 -24.95 10.20 8.67
N GLU A 9 -23.73 9.73 8.90
CA GLU A 9 -22.62 10.11 8.06
C GLU A 9 -22.75 9.37 6.72
N HIS A 10 -22.98 10.14 5.65
CA HIS A 10 -22.97 9.66 4.27
C HIS A 10 -21.62 9.83 3.57
N GLY A 11 -20.62 10.35 4.29
CA GLY A 11 -19.27 10.59 3.77
C GLY A 11 -18.44 9.31 3.65
N ILE A 12 -17.38 9.40 2.85
CA ILE A 12 -16.36 8.35 2.81
C ILE A 12 -15.65 8.29 4.16
N LYS A 13 -15.56 7.09 4.73
CA LYS A 13 -14.77 6.83 5.92
C LYS A 13 -13.42 6.32 5.47
N ASP A 14 -12.48 7.25 5.30
CA ASP A 14 -11.12 6.90 4.94
C ASP A 14 -10.44 6.18 6.11
N HIS A 15 -10.04 4.94 5.88
CA HIS A 15 -9.31 4.12 6.85
C HIS A 15 -7.83 3.97 6.44
N ASP A 16 -7.37 4.73 5.44
CA ASP A 16 -5.97 4.79 5.09
C ASP A 16 -5.22 5.54 6.20
N ARG A 17 -4.38 4.79 6.92
CA ARG A 17 -3.59 5.31 8.04
C ARG A 17 -2.11 5.47 7.69
N HIS A 18 -1.73 5.17 6.46
CA HIS A 18 -0.34 5.06 6.07
C HIS A 18 0.06 6.14 5.05
N SER A 19 1.25 6.69 5.22
CA SER A 19 1.84 7.69 4.33
C SER A 19 3.00 7.07 3.55
N LYS A 20 3.37 7.73 2.44
CA LYS A 20 4.44 7.26 1.53
C LYS A 20 5.85 7.54 2.06
N GLU A 21 5.99 8.10 3.25
CA GLU A 21 7.26 8.61 3.79
C GLU A 21 8.30 7.51 4.06
N HIS A 22 7.86 6.26 4.24
CA HIS A 22 8.73 5.11 4.50
C HIS A 22 9.10 4.32 3.24
N TRP A 23 8.67 4.77 2.05
CA TRP A 23 9.03 4.17 0.78
C TRP A 23 10.07 5.01 0.04
N GLY A 24 11.01 4.35 -0.64
CA GLY A 24 12.10 5.01 -1.34
C GLY A 24 12.57 4.28 -2.58
N THR A 25 13.59 4.82 -3.23
CA THR A 25 14.23 4.24 -4.43
C THR A 25 15.69 3.83 -4.18
N GLU A 26 16.35 4.41 -3.18
CA GLU A 26 17.76 4.18 -2.85
C GLU A 26 17.91 3.25 -1.65
N ALA A 27 18.87 2.32 -1.69
CA ALA A 27 19.09 1.39 -0.58
C ALA A 27 19.77 2.09 0.62
N PRO A 28 19.43 1.72 1.88
CA PRO A 28 18.44 0.71 2.26
C PRO A 28 17.01 1.28 2.36
N CYS A 29 16.05 0.69 1.64
CA CYS A 29 14.64 1.13 1.69
C CYS A 29 13.64 0.01 1.36
N VAL A 30 12.35 0.28 1.61
CA VAL A 30 11.25 -0.50 1.04
C VAL A 30 10.77 0.19 -0.24
N VAL A 31 10.70 -0.55 -1.33
CA VAL A 31 10.18 -0.08 -2.61
C VAL A 31 8.75 -0.59 -2.75
N TYR A 32 7.79 0.33 -2.93
CA TYR A 32 6.39 0.01 -3.17
C TYR A 32 5.99 0.44 -4.58
N GLU A 33 5.46 -0.48 -5.37
CA GLU A 33 5.02 -0.23 -6.74
C GLU A 33 3.60 -0.78 -6.96
N LYS A 34 2.76 -0.02 -7.66
CA LYS A 34 1.47 -0.50 -8.17
C LYS A 34 1.64 -0.95 -9.62
N LYS A 35 1.64 -2.25 -9.87
CA LYS A 35 1.67 -2.81 -11.23
C LYS A 35 0.23 -3.03 -11.72
N PRO A 36 -0.11 -2.75 -12.99
CA PRO A 36 -1.45 -3.00 -13.52
C PRO A 36 -1.86 -4.47 -13.35
N LEU A 37 -3.06 -4.73 -12.82
CA LEU A 37 -3.62 -6.07 -12.79
C LEU A 37 -4.08 -6.47 -14.20
N LYS A 38 -3.76 -7.69 -14.61
CA LYS A 38 -4.22 -8.25 -15.89
C LYS A 38 -5.20 -9.40 -15.66
N ASP A 39 -6.21 -9.50 -16.53
CA ASP A 39 -7.12 -10.65 -16.58
C ASP A 39 -6.44 -11.89 -17.20
N LEU A 40 -7.16 -13.01 -17.27
CA LEU A 40 -6.66 -14.27 -17.86
C LEU A 40 -6.33 -14.15 -19.36
N LYS A 41 -6.80 -13.11 -20.04
CA LYS A 41 -6.53 -12.81 -21.45
C LYS A 41 -5.39 -11.78 -21.62
N GLY A 42 -4.82 -11.28 -20.52
CA GLY A 42 -3.74 -10.31 -20.50
C GLY A 42 -4.20 -8.84 -20.58
N ASN A 43 -5.50 -8.55 -20.55
CA ASN A 43 -6.02 -7.19 -20.58
C ASN A 43 -5.87 -6.53 -19.22
N VAL A 44 -5.51 -5.24 -19.20
CA VAL A 44 -5.45 -4.47 -17.95
C VAL A 44 -6.86 -4.23 -17.42
N VAL A 45 -7.07 -4.51 -16.12
CA VAL A 45 -8.33 -4.20 -15.43
C VAL A 45 -8.25 -2.80 -14.83
N PRO A 46 -9.03 -1.82 -15.31
CA PRO A 46 -8.94 -0.43 -14.83
C PRO A 46 -9.22 -0.32 -13.33
N GLY A 47 -8.39 0.45 -12.63
CA GLY A 47 -8.54 0.69 -11.19
C GLY A 47 -8.03 -0.44 -10.29
N LEU A 48 -7.62 -1.59 -10.84
CA LEU A 48 -7.04 -2.70 -10.09
C LEU A 48 -5.53 -2.82 -10.31
N PHE A 49 -4.80 -3.05 -9.22
CA PHE A 49 -3.35 -3.11 -9.21
C PHE A 49 -2.84 -4.25 -8.32
N ASN A 50 -1.71 -4.81 -8.70
CA ASN A 50 -0.89 -5.64 -7.83
C ASN A 50 0.09 -4.75 -7.07
N ALA A 51 0.04 -4.78 -5.74
CA ALA A 51 1.05 -4.14 -4.90
C ALA A 51 2.32 -5.00 -4.89
N TRP A 52 3.43 -4.41 -5.32
CA TRP A 52 4.74 -5.03 -5.31
C TRP A 52 5.57 -4.34 -4.23
N ILE A 53 5.92 -5.10 -3.19
CA ILE A 53 6.69 -4.62 -2.04
C ILE A 53 8.02 -5.35 -2.06
N ARG A 54 9.12 -4.61 -2.23
CA ARG A 54 10.47 -5.17 -2.29
C ARG A 54 11.36 -4.55 -1.23
N LEU A 55 12.06 -5.39 -0.49
CA LEU A 55 13.14 -4.97 0.39
C LEU A 55 14.38 -4.69 -0.45
N ASN A 56 14.84 -3.45 -0.47
CA ASN A 56 16.00 -3.00 -1.25
C ASN A 56 17.17 -2.72 -0.31
N ASN A 57 17.86 -3.79 0.11
CA ASN A 57 19.03 -3.71 0.97
C ASN A 57 20.09 -4.75 0.53
N PRO A 58 20.70 -4.56 -0.66
CA PRO A 58 21.61 -5.55 -1.24
C PRO A 58 22.84 -5.81 -0.37
N ALA A 59 23.31 -4.82 0.39
CA ALA A 59 24.45 -4.97 1.31
C ALA A 59 24.19 -5.98 2.45
N GLN A 60 22.92 -6.29 2.74
CA GLN A 60 22.53 -7.26 3.75
C GLN A 60 21.57 -8.32 3.17
N TYR A 61 21.76 -8.71 1.91
CA TYR A 61 20.96 -9.75 1.25
C TYR A 61 19.43 -9.49 1.32
N ASN A 62 19.03 -8.22 1.32
CA ASN A 62 17.67 -7.72 1.46
C ASN A 62 17.00 -7.97 2.83
N SER A 63 17.78 -8.26 3.88
CA SER A 63 17.29 -8.14 5.25
C SER A 63 16.82 -6.70 5.52
N TYR A 64 15.75 -6.55 6.28
CA TYR A 64 15.22 -5.23 6.65
C TYR A 64 15.83 -4.72 7.95
N THR A 65 16.01 -3.41 8.03
CA THR A 65 16.34 -2.71 9.28
C THR A 65 15.07 -2.34 10.05
N THR A 66 15.20 -1.92 11.30
CA THR A 66 14.07 -1.39 12.10
C THR A 66 13.43 -0.17 11.46
N GLU A 67 14.19 0.64 10.71
CA GLU A 67 13.60 1.76 9.97
C GLU A 67 12.83 1.28 8.74
N MET A 68 13.35 0.31 8.00
CA MET A 68 12.67 -0.26 6.84
C MET A 68 11.36 -0.96 7.19
N VAL A 69 11.24 -1.59 8.36
CA VAL A 69 10.01 -2.33 8.74
C VAL A 69 8.77 -1.43 8.74
N LYS A 70 8.93 -0.13 9.01
CA LYS A 70 7.85 0.87 8.93
C LYS A 70 7.26 0.94 7.52
N GLY A 71 8.10 0.82 6.49
CA GLY A 71 7.66 0.77 5.09
C GLY A 71 6.98 -0.53 4.69
N VAL A 72 7.23 -1.63 5.40
CA VAL A 72 6.57 -2.92 5.18
C VAL A 72 5.14 -2.90 5.74
N ILE A 73 4.97 -2.33 6.94
CA ILE A 73 3.65 -2.21 7.58
C ILE A 73 2.81 -1.05 7.04
N ALA A 74 3.41 -0.15 6.25
CA ALA A 74 2.74 1.00 5.65
C ALA A 74 1.98 0.67 4.35
N GLY A 75 2.04 -0.58 3.87
CA GLY A 75 1.42 -1.04 2.62
C GLY A 75 0.11 -1.76 2.79
#